data_AF-A0A0H5DNU2-F1
#
_entry.id   AF-A0A0H5DNU2-F1
#
_cell.length_a   1.000
_cell.length_b   1.000
_cell.length_c   1.000
_cell.angle_alpha   90.00
_cell.angle_beta   90.00
_cell.angle_gamma   90.00
#
_symmetry.space_group_name_H-M   'P 1'
#
loop_
_entity.id
_entity.type
_entity.pdbx_description
1 polymer ?
#
loop_
_entity_poly.entity_id
_entity_poly.type
_entity_poly.pdbx_seq_one_letter_code
_entity_poly.pdbx_strand_id
1 'polypeptide(L)' 'MLGTGELIVILCIVLLLFGGKKLPEVAKSLGQGIREFKKAAAGEDSSSGSCGGDCSSCPNKEPPTKE' A
#
# COMPACT_ATOMS: atom_id res chain seq x y z
N MET A 1 12.64 -14.05 23.55
CA MET A 1 12.76 -12.77 22.83
C MET A 1 12.75 -13.12 21.37
N LEU A 2 11.62 -12.97 20.68
CA LEU A 2 11.61 -13.17 19.23
C LEU A 2 12.47 -12.06 18.65
N GLY A 3 13.72 -12.40 18.31
CA GLY A 3 14.69 -11.43 17.83
C GLY A 3 14.42 -11.09 16.38
N THR A 4 14.94 -9.95 15.94
CA THR A 4 14.93 -9.54 14.52
C THR A 4 15.43 -10.66 13.59
N GLY A 5 16.35 -11.51 14.07
CA GLY A 5 16.86 -12.67 13.33
C GLY A 5 15.80 -13.73 13.00
N GLU A 6 14.94 -14.11 13.95
CA GLU A 6 13.85 -15.08 13.69
C GLU A 6 12.85 -14.53 12.68
N LEU A 7 12.51 -13.24 12.78
CA LEU A 7 11.61 -12.57 11.83
C LEU A 7 12.20 -12.56 10.42
N ILE A 8 13.50 -12.26 10.28
CA ILE A 8 14.20 -12.32 8.98
C ILE A 8 14.18 -13.72 8.38
N VAL A 9 14.40 -14.77 9.17
CA VAL A 9 14.38 -16.17 8.68
C VAL A 9 12.99 -16.53 8.15
N ILE A 10 11.93 -16.18 8.88
CA ILE A 10 10.54 -16.44 8.47
C ILE A 10 10.22 -15.68 7.17
N LEU A 11 10.63 -14.40 7.09
CA LEU A 11 10.43 -13.57 5.91
C LEU A 11 11.16 -14.15 4.69
N CYS A 12 12.38 -14.64 4.86
CA CYS A 12 13.14 -15.36 3.83
C CYS A 12 12.40 -16.62 3.34
N ILE A 13 11.87 -17.44 4.24
CA ILE A 13 11.12 -18.65 3.86
C ILE A 13 9.85 -18.28 3.07
N VAL A 14 9.10 -17.28 3.52
CA VAL A 14 7.91 -16.79 2.82
C VAL A 14 8.28 -16.26 1.42
N LEU A 15 9.37 -15.50 1.30
CA LEU A 15 9.88 -15.00 0.02
C LEU A 15 10.32 -16.13 -0.93
N LEU A 16 10.86 -17.23 -0.41
CA LEU A 16 11.23 -18.40 -1.22
C LEU A 16 10.00 -19.17 -1.71
N LEU A 17 8.96 -19.32 -0.87
CA LEU A 17 7.73 -20.04 -1.23
C LEU A 17 6.83 -19.23 -2.17
N PHE A 18 6.62 -17.95 -1.88
CA PHE A 18 5.75 -17.07 -2.67
C PHE A 18 6.50 -16.37 -3.82
N GLY A 19 7.82 -16.34 -3.77
CA GLY A 19 8.67 -15.58 -4.69
C GLY A 19 8.71 -14.08 -4.35
N GLY A 20 9.85 -13.44 -4.61
CA GLY A 20 10.04 -12.00 -4.34
C GLY A 20 9.11 -11.06 -5.11
N LYS A 21 8.41 -11.56 -6.14
CA LYS A 21 7.47 -10.77 -6.95
C LYS A 21 6.07 -10.69 -6.36
N LYS A 22 5.65 -11.67 -5.54
CA LYS A 22 4.28 -11.71 -5.02
C LYS A 22 4.08 -10.83 -3.79
N LEU A 23 5.07 -10.76 -2.90
CA LEU A 23 5.04 -9.89 -1.72
C LEU A 23 4.75 -8.40 -2.03
N PRO A 24 5.43 -7.73 -2.99
CA PRO A 24 5.11 -6.35 -3.35
C PRO A 24 3.75 -6.20 -4.04
N GLU A 25 3.29 -7.22 -4.77
CA GLU A 25 2.00 -7.22 -5.47
C GLU A 25 0.82 -7.23 -4.47
N VAL A 26 0.87 -8.09 -3.43
CA VAL A 26 -0.11 -8.07 -2.33
C VAL A 26 0.02 -6.84 -1.43
N ALA A 27 1.24 -6.36 -1.16
CA ALA A 27 1.42 -5.15 -0.37
C ALA A 27 0.83 -3.91 -1.05
N LYS A 28 0.94 -3.82 -2.40
CA LYS A 28 0.38 -2.71 -3.18
C LYS A 28 -1.16 -2.72 -3.17
N SER A 29 -1.80 -3.88 -3.31
CA SER A 29 -3.27 -3.99 -3.26
C SER A 29 -3.84 -3.81 -1.84
N LEU A 30 -3.21 -4.38 -0.82
CA LEU A 30 -3.57 -4.16 0.59
C LEU A 30 -3.38 -2.70 1.00
N GLY A 31 -2.27 -2.08 0.59
CA GLY A 31 -1.97 -0.68 0.89
C GLY A 31 -3.02 0.28 0.30
N GLN A 32 -3.52 0.01 -0.90
CA GLN A 32 -4.63 0.79 -1.46
C GLN A 32 -5.94 0.58 -0.68
N GLY A 33 -6.29 -0.66 -0.33
CA GLY A 33 -7.49 -0.95 0.47
C GLY A 33 -7.46 -0.28 1.85
N ILE A 34 -6.31 -0.31 2.53
CA ILE A 34 -6.13 0.34 3.84
C ILE A 34 -6.21 1.87 3.72
N ARG A 35 -5.70 2.46 2.63
CA ARG A 35 -5.79 3.91 2.37
C ARG A 35 -7.23 4.36 2.16
N GLU A 36 -8.00 3.66 1.33
CA GLU A 36 -9.41 3.96 1.12
C GLU A 36 -10.24 3.70 2.39
N PHE A 37 -9.95 2.63 3.12
CA PHE A 37 -10.57 2.34 4.42
C PHE A 37 -10.29 3.44 5.43
N LYS A 38 -9.05 3.92 5.54
CA LYS A 38 -8.67 4.99 6.47
C LYS A 38 -9.26 6.34 6.06
N LYS A 39 -9.40 6.61 4.75
CA LYS A 39 -10.04 7.82 4.23
C LYS A 39 -11.55 7.85 4.52
N ALA A 40 -12.24 6.72 4.34
CA ALA A 40 -13.66 6.59 4.66
C ALA A 40 -13.90 6.59 6.18
N ALA A 41 -13.03 5.91 6.95
CA ALA A 41 -13.14 5.83 8.40
C ALA A 41 -12.78 7.14 9.11
N ALA A 42 -11.89 7.95 8.53
CA ALA A 42 -11.45 9.22 9.11
C ALA A 42 -12.32 10.43 8.72
N GLY A 43 -13.42 10.22 7.97
CA GLY A 43 -14.46 11.21 7.65
C GLY A 43 -13.96 12.65 7.55
N GLU A 44 -13.44 13.04 6.36
CA GLU A 44 -12.98 14.40 6.00
C GLU A 44 -12.43 15.22 7.17
N ASP A 45 -11.12 15.07 7.42
CA ASP A 45 -10.17 16.12 7.84
C ASP A 45 -9.05 15.48 8.65
N SER A 46 -7.84 15.44 8.07
CA SER A 46 -6.55 15.64 8.74
C SER A 46 -5.42 14.99 7.95
N SER A 47 -4.63 15.86 7.34
CA SER A 47 -3.26 15.57 6.93
C SER A 47 -2.45 15.01 8.11
N SER A 48 -1.97 13.77 8.00
CA SER A 48 -0.61 13.37 8.41
C SER A 48 -0.34 11.91 8.05
N GLY A 49 0.84 11.66 7.47
CA GLY A 49 1.49 10.34 7.53
C GLY A 49 1.69 9.60 6.21
N SER A 50 2.85 9.82 5.62
CA SER A 50 3.54 9.01 4.59
C SER A 50 3.02 9.10 3.15
N CYS A 51 3.54 10.12 2.44
CA CYS A 51 3.79 10.02 1.01
C CYS A 51 4.93 9.01 0.83
N GLY A 52 4.58 7.76 0.52
CA GLY A 52 5.53 6.68 0.26
C GLY A 52 5.19 5.98 -1.04
N GLY A 53 5.90 6.36 -2.10
CA GLY A 53 6.00 5.60 -3.35
C GLY A 53 4.97 5.94 -4.42
N ASP A 54 5.43 6.72 -5.40
CA ASP A 54 4.96 6.77 -6.79
C ASP A 54 3.44 6.82 -7.01
N CYS A 55 2.98 8.07 -7.12
CA CYS A 55 1.90 8.41 -8.04
C CYS A 55 2.29 7.98 -9.46
N SER A 56 1.94 6.75 -9.83
CA SER A 56 1.94 6.29 -11.22
C SER A 56 0.56 5.72 -11.54
N SER A 57 -0.34 6.67 -11.78
CA SER A 57 -1.64 6.60 -12.46
C SER A 57 -2.60 7.52 -11.73
N CYS A 58 -2.39 8.82 -11.89
CA CYS A 58 -3.53 9.68 -12.15
C CYS A 58 -4.00 9.35 -13.57
N PRO A 59 -5.12 8.63 -13.80
CA PRO A 59 -5.82 8.80 -15.05
C PRO A 59 -6.43 10.19 -14.99
N ASN A 60 -5.71 11.18 -15.50
CA ASN A 60 -6.34 12.44 -15.87
C ASN A 60 -7.41 12.11 -16.92
N LYS A 61 -8.68 12.18 -16.54
CA LYS A 61 -9.71 12.82 -17.35
C LYS A 61 -10.64 13.59 -16.43
N GLU A 62 -10.22 14.82 -16.17
CA GLU A 62 -11.09 15.97 -15.93
C GLU A 62 -12.37 15.88 -16.78
N PRO A 63 -13.58 16.04 -16.22
CA PRO A 63 -14.79 16.19 -17.02
C PRO A 63 -14.71 17.55 -17.71
N PRO A 64 -14.85 17.64 -19.06
CA PRO A 64 -15.03 18.93 -19.69
C PRO A 64 -16.35 19.51 -19.20
N THR A 65 -16.26 20.60 -18.46
CA THR A 65 -17.28 21.65 -18.45
C THR A 65 -17.82 21.84 -19.86
N LYS A 66 -19.14 22.03 -20.04
CA LYS A 66 -19.81 23.14 -20.77
C LYS A 66 -21.33 23.09 -20.53
N GLU A 67 -21.82 24.22 -20.02
CA GLU A 67 -23.20 24.79 -20.00
C GLU A 67 -24.24 24.21 -19.03
#